data_AF-A0A2J7QDM8-F1
#
_entry.id   AF-A0A2J7QDM8-F1
#
_cell.length_a   1.000
_cell.length_b   1.000
_cell.length_c   1.000
_cell.angle_alpha   90.00
_cell.angle_beta   90.00
_cell.angle_gamma   90.00
#
_symmetry.space_group_name_H-M   'P 1'
#
loop_
_entity.id
_entity.type
_entity.pdbx_description
1 polymer ?
#
loop_
_entity_poly.entity_id
_entity_poly.type
_entity_poly.pdbx_seq_one_letter_code
_entity_poly.pdbx_strand_id
1 'polypeptide(L)'
;MKIYIGDDAKEKLLETLTADVEFLTKLHLMDYSLLLGVHDCARAEQENRERAEQEDEENNGLEEDDDSESGSGLDTRGGGGEGGGWGGAMATPPDSPHAVALMRETSLQYETGIVPELDIYAIPSSEGAPLKEIYFLALIDVLTHYGVRKQAAKAAKTVKYGANVDGISTCDPEQYGKRFIEFMSKAIE
;
A
#
# COMPACT_ATOMS: atom_id res chain seq x y z
N MET A 1 -18.00 2.69 6.13
CA MET A 1 -16.60 3.14 6.32
C MET A 1 -16.59 4.63 6.07
N LYS A 2 -15.96 5.40 6.96
CA LYS A 2 -15.82 6.87 6.83
C LYS A 2 -14.34 7.21 6.90
N ILE A 3 -13.94 8.27 6.22
CA ILE A 3 -12.55 8.74 6.13
C ILE A 3 -12.46 10.03 6.93
N TYR A 4 -11.67 10.07 8.00
CA TYR A 4 -11.61 11.22 8.92
C TYR A 4 -10.38 12.05 8.65
N ILE A 5 -10.42 13.07 7.79
CA ILE A 5 -9.23 13.87 7.40
C ILE A 5 -9.29 15.34 7.81
N GLY A 6 -10.41 15.77 8.40
CA GLY A 6 -10.59 17.15 8.86
C GLY A 6 -10.97 18.11 7.72
N ASP A 7 -11.56 19.25 8.09
CA ASP A 7 -12.22 20.14 7.13
C ASP A 7 -11.25 20.72 6.08
N ASP A 8 -10.07 21.19 6.50
CA ASP A 8 -9.08 21.78 5.59
C ASP A 8 -8.55 20.79 4.54
N ALA A 9 -8.28 19.55 4.94
CA ALA A 9 -7.78 18.52 4.02
C ALA A 9 -8.90 18.01 3.11
N LYS A 10 -10.12 17.90 3.64
CA LYS A 10 -11.32 17.54 2.90
C LYS A 10 -11.64 18.55 1.79
N GLU A 11 -11.56 19.85 2.09
CA GLU A 11 -11.80 20.89 1.08
C GLU A 11 -10.79 20.77 -0.07
N LYS A 12 -9.50 20.68 0.26
CA LYS A 12 -8.41 20.52 -0.74
C LYS A 12 -8.55 19.24 -1.57
N LEU A 13 -8.90 18.12 -0.93
CA LEU A 13 -9.09 16.85 -1.60
C LEU A 13 -10.29 16.90 -2.56
N LEU A 14 -11.42 17.47 -2.11
CA LEU A 14 -12.61 17.60 -2.97
C LEU A 14 -12.39 18.57 -4.12
N GLU A 15 -11.67 19.67 -3.90
CA GLU A 15 -11.29 20.60 -4.97
C GLU A 15 -10.44 19.89 -6.03
N THR A 16 -9.40 19.16 -5.59
CA THR A 16 -8.50 18.41 -6.48
C THR A 16 -9.25 17.33 -7.26
N LEU A 17 -10.03 16.49 -6.56
CA LEU A 17 -10.83 15.45 -7.21
C LEU A 17 -11.85 16.03 -8.20
N THR A 18 -12.45 17.18 -7.88
CA THR A 18 -13.39 17.85 -8.78
C THR A 18 -12.68 18.30 -10.06
N ALA A 19 -11.52 18.94 -9.95
CA ALA A 19 -10.73 19.35 -11.11
C ALA A 19 -10.29 18.15 -11.97
N ASP A 20 -9.85 17.07 -11.33
CA ASP A 20 -9.45 15.82 -12.02
C ASP A 20 -10.64 15.19 -12.75
N VAL A 21 -11.79 15.08 -12.08
CA VAL A 21 -13.02 14.53 -12.66
C VAL A 21 -13.52 15.38 -13.82
N GLU A 22 -13.44 16.71 -13.73
CA GLU A 22 -13.76 17.60 -14.84
C GLU A 22 -12.83 17.38 -16.03
N PHE A 23 -11.54 17.19 -15.78
CA PHE A 23 -10.56 16.87 -16.81
C PHE A 23 -10.86 15.54 -17.49
N LEU A 24 -11.11 14.48 -16.72
CA LEU A 24 -11.48 13.17 -17.24
C LEU A 24 -12.78 13.21 -18.05
N THR A 25 -13.76 13.99 -17.58
CA THR A 25 -15.04 14.20 -18.27
C THR A 25 -14.84 14.87 -19.63
N LYS A 26 -14.00 15.92 -19.72
CA LYS A 26 -13.67 16.60 -20.99
C LYS A 26 -13.04 15.65 -22.01
N LEU A 27 -12.24 14.70 -21.54
CA LEU A 27 -11.63 13.65 -22.36
C LEU A 27 -12.56 12.46 -22.66
N HIS A 28 -13.83 12.53 -22.24
CA HIS A 28 -14.80 11.44 -22.36
C HIS A 28 -14.30 10.12 -21.72
N LEU A 29 -13.54 10.22 -20.64
CA LEU A 29 -13.06 9.09 -19.85
C LEU A 29 -14.08 8.77 -18.74
N MET A 30 -14.29 7.48 -18.49
CA MET A 30 -15.23 7.00 -17.48
C MET A 30 -14.72 5.72 -16.81
N ASP A 31 -15.48 5.16 -15.89
CA ASP A 31 -15.17 3.88 -15.22
C ASP A 31 -13.86 3.91 -14.40
N TYR A 32 -13.38 5.10 -14.02
CA TYR A 32 -12.23 5.28 -13.12
C TYR A 32 -12.62 5.05 -11.66
N SER A 33 -11.71 4.53 -10.86
CA SER A 33 -11.95 4.25 -9.43
C SER A 33 -11.02 5.08 -8.55
N LEU A 34 -11.42 5.28 -7.29
CA LEU A 34 -10.51 5.79 -6.26
C LEU A 34 -9.96 4.61 -5.47
N LEU A 35 -8.65 4.42 -5.53
CA LEU A 35 -7.94 3.50 -4.66
C LEU A 35 -7.73 4.16 -3.30
N LEU A 36 -8.10 3.45 -2.23
CA LEU A 36 -7.93 3.90 -0.85
C LEU A 36 -7.11 2.86 -0.07
N GLY A 37 -5.91 3.24 0.32
CA GLY A 37 -5.11 2.55 1.32
C GLY A 37 -5.41 3.13 2.71
N VAL A 38 -5.59 2.28 3.71
CA VAL A 38 -5.75 2.67 5.12
C VAL A 38 -4.62 2.03 5.91
N HIS A 39 -3.82 2.87 6.56
CA HIS A 39 -2.78 2.44 7.47
C HIS A 39 -3.20 2.74 8.91
N ASP A 40 -3.42 1.69 9.70
CA ASP A 40 -3.71 1.79 11.13
C ASP A 40 -2.39 1.92 11.90
N CYS A 41 -2.15 3.11 12.47
CA CYS A 41 -0.90 3.40 13.17
C CYS A 41 -0.77 2.59 14.46
N ALA A 42 -1.87 2.35 15.19
CA ALA A 42 -1.81 1.62 16.45
C ALA A 42 -1.45 0.15 16.23
N ARG A 43 -2.05 -0.47 15.19
CA ARG A 43 -1.71 -1.83 14.81
C ARG A 43 -0.26 -1.93 14.30
N ALA A 44 0.18 -0.96 13.50
CA ALA A 44 1.54 -0.94 12.99
C ALA A 44 2.60 -0.80 14.11
N GLU A 45 2.34 0.07 15.10
CA GLU A 45 3.21 0.23 16.27
C GLU A 45 3.31 -1.07 17.10
N GLN A 46 2.20 -1.80 17.27
CA GLN A 46 2.20 -3.07 17.99
C GLN A 46 2.98 -4.15 17.24
N GLU A 47 2.70 -4.34 15.94
CA GLU A 47 3.40 -5.33 15.11
C GLU A 47 4.92 -5.07 15.06
N ASN A 48 5.34 -3.81 15.08
CA ASN A 48 6.76 -3.44 15.11
C ASN A 48 7.42 -3.83 16.45
N ARG A 49 6.72 -3.62 17.57
CA ARG A 49 7.23 -4.00 18.89
C ARG A 49 7.40 -5.52 19.01
N GLU A 50 6.41 -6.28 18.57
CA GLU A 50 6.45 -7.75 18.61
C GLU A 50 7.58 -8.31 17.73
N ARG A 51 7.87 -7.67 16.58
CA ARG A 51 9.02 -8.05 15.73
C ARG A 51 10.36 -7.74 16.40
N ALA A 52 10.50 -6.55 16.99
CA ALA A 52 11.72 -6.18 17.70
C ALA A 52 11.99 -7.13 18.87
N GLU A 53 10.95 -7.53 19.62
CA GLU A 53 11.06 -8.51 20.70
C GLU A 53 11.50 -9.90 20.19
N GLN A 54 11.00 -10.37 19.03
CA GLN A 54 11.44 -11.63 18.41
C GLN A 54 12.88 -11.58 17.92
N GLU A 55 13.30 -10.46 17.33
CA GLU A 55 14.69 -10.27 16.87
C GLU A 55 15.67 -10.26 18.06
N ASP A 56 15.29 -9.67 19.19
CA ASP A 56 16.08 -9.69 20.42
C ASP A 56 16.16 -11.09 21.06
N GLU A 57 15.09 -11.90 20.99
CA GLU A 57 15.08 -13.30 21.46
C GLU A 57 15.93 -14.22 20.58
N GLU A 58 15.87 -14.08 19.25
CA GLU A 58 16.71 -14.85 18.31
C GLU A 58 18.19 -14.49 18.43
N ASN A 59 18.51 -13.22 18.71
CA ASN A 59 19.89 -12.75 18.89
C ASN A 59 20.49 -13.15 20.25
N ASN A 60 19.66 -13.26 21.31
CA ASN A 60 20.09 -13.75 22.63
C ASN A 60 20.14 -15.29 22.75
N GLY A 61 19.61 -16.04 21.78
CA GLY A 61 19.58 -17.52 21.80
C GLY A 61 20.87 -18.22 21.35
N LEU A 62 21.96 -17.47 21.06
CA LEU A 62 23.23 -18.01 20.54
C LEU A 62 24.38 -18.07 21.57
N GLU A 63 24.13 -17.81 22.86
CA GLU A 63 25.16 -17.87 23.91
C GLU A 63 24.93 -18.99 24.94
N GLU A 64 24.66 -20.23 24.52
CA GLU A 64 24.76 -21.40 25.42
C GLU A 64 25.32 -22.62 24.67
N ASP A 65 26.66 -22.69 24.50
CA ASP A 65 27.47 -23.90 24.77
C ASP A 65 28.96 -23.64 24.45
N ASP A 66 29.75 -23.27 25.46
CA ASP A 66 31.18 -23.63 25.49
C ASP A 66 31.60 -23.95 26.94
N ASP A 67 31.07 -25.05 27.45
CA ASP A 67 31.68 -25.75 28.59
C ASP A 67 32.65 -26.82 28.04
N SER A 68 33.87 -26.41 27.70
CA SER A 68 34.98 -27.34 27.47
C SER A 68 35.93 -27.39 28.67
N GLU A 69 35.58 -28.17 29.69
CA GLU A 69 36.54 -28.64 30.69
C GLU A 69 37.16 -29.99 30.31
N SER A 70 38.49 -30.02 30.41
CA SER A 70 39.32 -31.16 30.83
C SER A 70 39.98 -32.05 29.76
N GLY A 71 41.31 -32.18 29.88
CA GLY A 71 42.02 -33.40 29.48
C GLY A 71 43.42 -33.25 28.87
N SER A 72 44.44 -33.14 29.71
CA SER A 72 45.86 -33.29 29.37
C SER A 72 46.20 -34.62 28.67
N GLY A 73 47.11 -34.63 27.68
CA GLY A 73 47.65 -35.89 27.16
C GLY A 73 48.71 -35.74 26.05
N LEU A 74 49.93 -36.11 26.40
CA LEU A 74 51.16 -36.21 25.59
C LEU A 74 51.05 -37.28 24.47
N ASP A 75 51.59 -37.02 23.27
CA ASP A 75 52.56 -37.86 22.49
C ASP A 75 52.51 -37.73 20.94
N THR A 76 53.59 -37.16 20.40
CA THR A 76 54.50 -37.73 19.36
C THR A 76 54.02 -38.24 17.98
N ARG A 77 54.53 -37.55 16.92
CA ARG A 77 54.91 -37.98 15.53
C ARG A 77 53.87 -38.21 14.41
N GLY A 78 53.97 -37.37 13.36
CA GLY A 78 54.32 -37.81 11.99
C GLY A 78 53.27 -37.73 10.87
N GLY A 79 53.62 -37.03 9.77
CA GLY A 79 53.31 -37.45 8.39
C GLY A 79 52.10 -36.80 7.70
N GLY A 80 52.33 -36.25 6.50
CA GLY A 80 51.34 -35.51 5.69
C GLY A 80 50.27 -36.36 5.00
N GLY A 81 49.33 -35.68 4.36
CA GLY A 81 48.32 -36.31 3.50
C GLY A 81 47.10 -35.42 3.25
N GLU A 82 46.94 -34.99 2.00
CA GLU A 82 45.78 -34.31 1.44
C GLU A 82 44.49 -35.15 1.54
N GLY A 83 43.33 -34.52 1.71
CA GLY A 83 42.03 -35.18 1.57
C GLY A 83 40.85 -34.32 2.01
N GLY A 84 40.12 -33.75 1.04
CA GLY A 84 39.10 -32.72 1.24
C GLY A 84 37.87 -33.17 2.04
N GLY A 85 37.43 -32.29 2.95
CA GLY A 85 36.13 -32.35 3.60
C GLY A 85 35.04 -31.78 2.70
N TRP A 86 34.06 -32.60 2.33
CA TRP A 86 32.78 -32.15 1.77
C TRP A 86 31.94 -31.49 2.87
N GLY A 87 32.11 -30.18 3.05
CA GLY A 87 31.13 -29.31 3.71
C GLY A 87 29.99 -29.00 2.75
N GLY A 88 28.90 -29.76 2.83
CA GLY A 88 27.66 -29.48 2.11
C GLY A 88 26.85 -28.41 2.82
N ALA A 89 27.32 -27.15 2.83
CA ALA A 89 26.47 -26.01 3.12
C ALA A 89 25.53 -25.81 1.93
N MET A 90 24.24 -26.04 2.15
CA MET A 90 23.19 -25.70 1.18
C MET A 90 23.24 -24.17 1.00
N ALA A 91 23.77 -23.71 -0.12
CA ALA A 91 23.76 -22.29 -0.47
C ALA A 91 22.30 -21.88 -0.70
N THR A 92 21.71 -21.19 0.27
CA THR A 92 20.50 -20.41 0.03
C THR A 92 20.80 -19.42 -1.11
N PRO A 93 19.87 -19.19 -2.04
CA PRO A 93 20.09 -18.24 -3.13
C PRO A 93 20.38 -16.83 -2.56
N PRO A 94 21.26 -16.03 -3.20
CA PRO A 94 21.52 -14.67 -2.75
C PRO A 94 20.23 -13.85 -2.80
N ASP A 95 19.96 -13.12 -1.72
CA ASP A 95 18.76 -12.30 -1.55
C ASP A 95 18.57 -11.30 -2.70
N SER A 96 17.29 -11.04 -2.99
CA SER A 96 16.84 -10.06 -3.98
C SER A 96 17.49 -8.69 -3.72
N PRO A 97 17.78 -7.88 -4.77
CA PRO A 97 18.58 -6.68 -4.64
C PRO A 97 18.07 -5.75 -3.54
N HIS A 98 18.93 -5.61 -2.51
CA HIS A 98 18.71 -4.87 -1.27
C HIS A 98 18.30 -3.39 -1.47
N ALA A 99 18.42 -2.82 -2.67
CA ALA A 99 18.12 -1.41 -2.92
C ALA A 99 16.62 -1.07 -2.81
N VAL A 100 15.74 -1.95 -3.29
CA VAL A 100 14.28 -1.75 -3.16
C VAL A 100 13.77 -2.15 -1.77
N ALA A 101 14.44 -3.11 -1.13
CA ALA A 101 14.17 -3.48 0.25
C ALA A 101 14.59 -2.34 1.19
N LEU A 102 15.80 -1.79 1.07
CA LEU A 102 16.30 -0.65 1.84
C LEU A 102 15.45 0.60 1.65
N MET A 103 15.01 0.95 0.44
CA MET A 103 14.12 2.11 0.26
C MET A 103 12.75 1.92 0.93
N ARG A 104 12.21 0.69 0.87
CA ARG A 104 10.97 0.33 1.56
C ARG A 104 11.17 0.24 3.07
N GLU A 105 12.31 -0.23 3.53
CA GLU A 105 12.75 -0.22 4.93
C GLU A 105 12.94 1.19 5.43
N THR A 106 13.55 2.09 4.65
CA THR A 106 13.75 3.49 5.05
C THR A 106 12.40 4.21 5.19
N SER A 107 11.42 3.84 4.36
CA SER A 107 10.02 4.30 4.50
C SER A 107 9.31 3.70 5.72
N LEU A 108 9.71 2.52 6.19
CA LEU A 108 9.21 1.89 7.42
C LEU A 108 9.99 2.32 8.68
N GLN A 109 11.21 2.85 8.52
CA GLN A 109 12.08 3.31 9.61
C GLN A 109 11.65 4.68 10.18
N TYR A 110 10.76 5.40 9.49
CA TYR A 110 10.12 6.58 10.06
C TYR A 110 8.87 6.17 10.82
N GLU A 111 9.08 5.77 12.07
CA GLU A 111 8.05 5.65 13.09
C GLU A 111 7.15 6.90 13.04
N THR A 112 5.92 6.75 12.56
CA THR A 112 4.81 7.72 12.62
C THR A 112 4.84 8.96 11.71
N GLY A 113 5.82 9.12 10.82
CA GLY A 113 5.96 10.33 9.99
C GLY A 113 5.55 10.15 8.53
N ILE A 114 4.60 10.95 8.03
CA ILE A 114 4.39 11.12 6.58
C ILE A 114 5.59 11.89 6.02
N VAL A 115 6.25 11.37 4.99
CA VAL A 115 7.31 12.09 4.26
C VAL A 115 6.66 12.74 3.04
N PRO A 116 6.35 14.06 3.04
CA PRO A 116 5.49 14.64 2.01
C PRO A 116 6.01 14.52 0.58
N GLU A 117 7.32 14.37 0.39
CA GLU A 117 7.96 14.20 -0.93
C GLU A 117 7.80 12.80 -1.50
N LEU A 118 7.67 11.77 -0.65
CA LEU A 118 7.53 10.37 -1.06
C LEU A 118 6.07 9.93 -0.97
N ASP A 119 5.39 10.37 0.10
CA ASP A 119 4.01 10.03 0.44
C ASP A 119 3.03 11.08 -0.10
N ILE A 120 3.16 11.42 -1.38
CA ILE A 120 2.40 12.49 -2.04
C ILE A 120 0.87 12.28 -2.02
N TYR A 121 0.43 11.05 -1.73
CA TYR A 121 -0.98 10.65 -1.65
C TYR A 121 -1.48 10.45 -0.22
N ALA A 122 -0.61 10.63 0.78
CA ALA A 122 -0.94 10.40 2.17
C ALA A 122 -1.65 11.60 2.80
N ILE A 123 -2.72 11.32 3.53
CA ILE A 123 -3.46 12.28 4.33
C ILE A 123 -3.63 11.69 5.73
N PRO A 124 -3.11 12.35 6.79
CA PRO A 124 -3.26 11.86 8.16
C PRO A 124 -4.72 12.03 8.61
N SER A 125 -5.14 11.18 9.54
CA SER A 125 -6.45 11.32 10.16
C SER A 125 -6.54 12.59 11.01
N SER A 126 -7.75 13.15 11.13
CA SER A 126 -7.99 14.29 12.02
C SER A 126 -7.83 13.92 13.50
N GLU A 127 -7.55 14.90 14.36
CA GLU A 127 -7.39 14.68 15.81
C GLU A 127 -8.66 14.12 16.48
N GLY A 128 -9.83 14.36 15.89
CA GLY A 128 -11.12 13.86 16.37
C GLY A 128 -11.49 12.46 15.87
N ALA A 129 -10.62 11.82 15.08
CA ALA A 129 -10.87 10.50 14.53
C ALA A 129 -10.86 9.42 15.64
N PRO A 130 -11.69 8.36 15.51
CA PRO A 130 -11.72 7.27 16.49
C PRO A 130 -10.42 6.44 16.50
N LEU A 131 -9.70 6.43 15.38
CA LEU A 131 -8.44 5.72 15.20
C LEU A 131 -7.43 6.68 14.56
N LYS A 132 -6.15 6.52 14.93
CA LYS A 132 -5.03 7.22 14.29
C LYS A 132 -4.68 6.46 13.02
N GLU A 133 -5.10 6.99 11.87
CA GLU A 133 -4.94 6.36 10.56
C GLU A 133 -4.20 7.29 9.59
N ILE A 134 -3.56 6.71 8.59
CA ILE A 134 -3.06 7.43 7.41
C ILE A 134 -3.78 6.89 6.18
N TYR A 135 -4.40 7.78 5.41
CA TYR A 135 -5.13 7.44 4.20
C TYR A 135 -4.28 7.73 2.96
N PHE A 136 -4.13 6.75 2.08
CA PHE A 136 -3.47 6.90 0.78
C PHE A 136 -4.52 6.87 -0.33
N LEU A 137 -4.69 7.97 -1.05
CA LEU A 137 -5.74 8.09 -2.07
C LEU A 137 -5.18 8.38 -3.46
N ALA A 138 -5.63 7.62 -4.46
CA ALA A 138 -5.26 7.86 -5.86
C ALA A 138 -6.37 7.48 -6.82
N LEU A 139 -6.56 8.28 -7.88
CA LEU A 139 -7.40 7.91 -9.02
C LEU A 139 -6.69 6.87 -9.89
N ILE A 140 -7.40 5.80 -10.24
CA ILE A 140 -6.89 4.70 -11.06
C ILE A 140 -7.84 4.40 -12.23
N ASP A 141 -7.37 3.57 -13.18
CA ASP A 141 -8.15 3.11 -14.35
C ASP A 141 -8.71 4.22 -15.25
N VAL A 142 -7.97 5.32 -15.37
CA VAL A 142 -8.42 6.54 -16.07
C VAL A 142 -8.44 6.45 -17.59
N LEU A 143 -8.04 5.33 -18.21
CA LEU A 143 -7.89 5.23 -19.68
C LEU A 143 -9.11 4.63 -20.41
N THR A 144 -10.22 4.42 -19.71
CA THR A 144 -11.43 3.84 -20.32
C THR A 144 -12.24 4.91 -21.04
N HIS A 145 -12.09 4.98 -22.36
CA HIS A 145 -12.80 5.94 -23.20
C HIS A 145 -14.26 5.56 -23.47
N TYR A 146 -15.18 6.52 -23.31
CA TYR A 146 -16.57 6.41 -23.71
C TYR A 146 -16.72 6.55 -25.24
N GLY A 147 -16.52 5.45 -25.97
CA GLY A 147 -16.64 5.42 -27.43
C GLY A 147 -18.09 5.39 -27.97
N VAL A 148 -18.23 5.68 -29.28
CA VAL A 148 -19.49 5.66 -30.07
C VAL A 148 -20.33 4.37 -29.93
N ARG A 149 -19.71 3.23 -29.60
CA ARG A 149 -20.42 1.97 -29.29
C ARG A 149 -21.33 2.10 -28.06
N LYS A 150 -20.89 2.82 -27.03
CA LYS A 150 -21.72 3.09 -25.83
C LYS A 150 -22.76 4.18 -26.09
N GLN A 151 -22.49 5.15 -26.97
CA GLN A 151 -23.49 6.13 -27.42
C GLN A 151 -24.64 5.47 -28.19
N ALA A 152 -24.35 4.52 -29.09
CA ALA A 152 -25.37 3.75 -29.81
C ALA A 152 -26.21 2.88 -28.85
N ALA A 153 -25.58 2.25 -27.85
CA ALA A 153 -26.28 1.50 -26.81
C ALA A 153 -27.18 2.39 -25.94
N LYS A 154 -26.74 3.61 -25.61
CA LYS A 154 -27.53 4.62 -24.88
C LYS A 154 -28.73 5.06 -25.72
N ALA A 155 -28.52 5.41 -26.99
CA ALA A 155 -29.60 5.80 -27.91
C ALA A 155 -30.65 4.69 -28.08
N ALA A 156 -30.23 3.44 -28.27
CA ALA A 156 -31.15 2.30 -28.38
C ALA A 156 -31.95 2.05 -27.10
N LYS A 157 -31.34 2.21 -25.92
CA LYS A 157 -32.04 2.06 -24.63
C LYS A 157 -33.00 3.22 -24.35
N THR A 158 -32.66 4.46 -24.68
CA THR A 158 -33.56 5.62 -24.56
C THR A 158 -34.82 5.46 -25.43
N VAL A 159 -34.66 4.94 -26.65
CA VAL A 159 -35.80 4.67 -27.56
C VAL A 159 -36.70 3.56 -27.03
N LYS A 160 -36.14 2.54 -26.36
CA LYS A 160 -36.90 1.37 -25.88
C LYS A 160 -37.54 1.56 -24.50
N TYR A 161 -36.94 2.36 -23.61
CA TYR A 161 -37.35 2.45 -22.20
C TYR A 161 -37.68 3.88 -21.72
N GLY A 162 -37.54 4.90 -22.57
CA GLY A 162 -37.77 6.30 -22.20
C GLY A 162 -36.55 6.97 -21.54
N ALA A 163 -36.54 8.30 -21.51
CA ALA A 163 -35.39 9.10 -21.06
C ALA A 163 -35.10 9.05 -19.55
N ASN A 164 -36.07 8.60 -18.72
CA ASN A 164 -36.00 8.60 -17.26
C ASN A 164 -35.94 7.19 -16.68
N VAL A 165 -34.95 6.39 -17.08
CA VAL A 165 -34.61 5.16 -16.35
C VAL A 165 -33.34 5.43 -15.55
N ASP A 166 -33.53 5.88 -14.31
CA ASP A 166 -32.48 5.85 -13.29
C ASP A 166 -32.00 4.40 -13.16
N GLY A 167 -30.76 4.14 -13.62
CA GLY A 167 -30.15 2.81 -13.58
C GLY A 167 -29.68 2.22 -14.92
N ILE A 168 -29.74 2.96 -16.04
CA ILE A 168 -29.09 2.49 -17.27
C ILE A 168 -27.55 2.51 -17.09
N SER A 169 -26.95 1.31 -17.05
CA SER A 169 -25.51 1.00 -16.88
C SER A 169 -24.52 1.72 -17.83
N THR A 170 -25.00 2.47 -18.82
CA THR A 170 -24.21 3.37 -19.67
C THR A 170 -24.52 4.83 -19.30
N CYS A 171 -24.08 5.23 -18.10
CA CYS A 171 -24.16 6.64 -17.68
C CYS A 171 -23.15 7.48 -18.48
N ASP A 172 -23.55 8.72 -18.77
CA ASP A 172 -22.69 9.70 -19.43
C ASP A 172 -21.44 10.01 -18.58
N PRO A 173 -20.27 10.34 -19.17
CA PRO A 173 -19.12 10.82 -18.40
C PRO A 173 -19.48 11.93 -17.40
N GLU A 174 -20.35 12.89 -17.76
CA GLU A 174 -20.79 13.95 -16.85
C GLU A 174 -21.57 13.41 -15.64
N GLN A 175 -22.47 12.44 -15.87
CA GLN A 175 -23.24 11.82 -14.80
C GLN A 175 -22.38 10.94 -13.91
N TYR A 176 -21.40 10.26 -14.50
CA TYR A 176 -20.43 9.45 -13.78
C TYR A 176 -19.60 10.33 -12.83
N GLY A 177 -19.05 11.44 -13.33
CA GLY A 177 -18.27 12.39 -12.54
C GLY A 177 -19.06 12.99 -11.38
N LYS A 178 -20.30 13.44 -11.62
CA LYS A 178 -21.17 13.96 -10.55
C LYS A 178 -21.41 12.93 -9.44
N ARG A 179 -21.76 11.70 -9.82
CA ARG A 179 -21.99 10.61 -8.85
C ARG A 179 -20.73 10.27 -8.07
N PHE A 180 -19.57 10.29 -8.73
CA PHE A 180 -18.28 10.04 -8.08
C PHE A 180 -18.00 11.09 -7.00
N ILE A 181 -18.10 12.38 -7.32
CA ILE A 181 -17.86 13.46 -6.35
C ILE A 181 -18.88 13.44 -5.21
N GLU A 182 -20.16 13.21 -5.52
CA GLU A 182 -21.21 13.11 -4.50
C GLU A 182 -20.94 11.94 -3.52
N PHE A 183 -20.48 10.80 -4.04
CA PHE A 183 -20.09 9.67 -3.20
C PHE A 183 -18.91 10.03 -2.30
N MET A 184 -17.86 10.64 -2.86
CA MET A 184 -16.68 11.04 -2.09
C MET A 184 -17.02 12.06 -0.99
N SER A 185 -17.84 13.07 -1.31
CA SER A 185 -18.29 14.07 -0.35
C SER A 185 -19.07 13.47 0.83
N LYS A 186 -19.78 12.34 0.63
CA LYS A 186 -20.51 11.64 1.70
C LYS A 186 -19.62 10.67 2.49
N ALA A 187 -18.55 10.16 1.88
CA ALA A 187 -17.64 9.20 2.48
C ALA A 187 -16.59 9.85 3.40
N ILE A 188 -16.26 11.13 3.15
CA ILE A 188 -15.22 11.88 3.87
C ILE A 188 -15.83 12.77 4.95
N GLU A 189 -15.33 12.64 6.17
CA GLU A 189 -15.67 13.45 7.35
C GLU A 189 -14.54 14.42 7.70
#